data_AF-A0A358PCA3-F1
#
_entry.id   AF-A0A358PCA3-F1
#
_cell.length_a   1.000
_cell.length_b   1.000
_cell.length_c   1.000
_cell.angle_alpha   90.00
_cell.angle_beta   90.00
_cell.angle_gamma   90.00
#
_symmetry.space_group_name_H-M   'P 1'
#
loop_
_entity.id
_entity.type
_entity.pdbx_description
1 polymer ?
#
loop_
_entity_poly.entity_id
_entity_poly.type
_entity_poly.pdbx_seq_one_letter_code
_entity_poly.pdbx_strand_id
1 'polypeptide(L)' 'MLIYALLHLTGYEDMTIDQIRNFRQLGARTAGHPEFGHAKGIET' A
#
# COMPACT_ATOMS: atom_id res chain seq x y z
N MET A 1 -1.60 4.69 -5.84
CA MET A 1 -1.44 5.86 -4.94
C MET A 1 -2.70 6.23 -4.18
N LEU A 2 -3.84 6.49 -4.84
CA LEU A 2 -5.09 6.83 -4.13
C LEU A 2 -5.44 5.80 -3.05
N ILE A 3 -5.49 4.52 -3.39
CA ILE A 3 -5.85 3.46 -2.43
C ILE A 3 -4.83 3.35 -1.29
N TYR A 4 -3.52 3.44 -1.56
CA TYR A 4 -2.50 3.39 -0.51
C TYR A 4 -2.62 4.54 0.48
N ALA A 5 -2.94 5.75 0.00
CA ALA A 5 -3.19 6.90 0.88
C ALA A 5 -4.42 6.67 1.76
N LEU A 6 -5.50 6.12 1.21
CA LEU A 6 -6.70 5.77 1.98
C LEU A 6 -6.40 4.71 3.04
N LEU A 7 -5.70 3.63 2.67
CA LEU A 7 -5.32 2.56 3.60
C LEU A 7 -4.43 3.10 4.73
N HIS A 8 -3.48 3.99 4.43
CA HIS A 8 -2.65 4.64 5.46
C HIS A 8 -3.49 5.51 6.41
N LEU A 9 -4.34 6.39 5.88
CA LEU A 9 -5.13 7.33 6.66
C LEU A 9 -6.24 6.64 7.47
N THR A 10 -6.75 5.50 7.00
CA THR A 10 -7.75 4.69 7.70
C THR A 10 -7.13 3.71 8.70
N GLY A 11 -5.80 3.69 8.84
CA GLY A 11 -5.12 2.99 9.92
C GLY A 11 -4.83 1.51 9.64
N TYR A 12 -4.70 1.10 8.37
CA TYR A 12 -4.25 -0.25 8.06
C TYR A 12 -2.82 -0.45 8.58
N GLU A 13 -2.65 -1.43 9.47
CA GLU A 13 -1.38 -1.70 10.18
C GLU A 13 -0.20 -1.94 9.24
N ASP A 14 -0.47 -2.53 8.08
CA ASP A 14 0.53 -2.85 7.07
C ASP A 14 0.76 -1.76 6.02
N MET A 15 0.05 -0.63 6.13
CA MET A 15 0.21 0.55 5.27
C MET A 15 0.79 1.72 6.06
N THR A 16 2.03 1.57 6.51
CA THR A 16 2.76 2.62 7.24
C THR A 16 3.21 3.76 6.32
N ILE A 17 3.64 4.88 6.91
CA ILE A 17 4.19 6.00 6.12
C ILE A 17 5.44 5.59 5.32
N ASP A 18 6.22 4.62 5.81
CA ASP A 18 7.41 4.13 5.12
C ASP A 18 7.04 3.29 3.88
N GLN A 19 5.91 2.58 3.89
CA GLN A 19 5.40 1.94 2.68
C GLN A 19 5.03 3.00 1.64
N ILE A 20 4.38 4.09 2.03
CA ILE A 20 4.05 5.20 1.11
C ILE A 20 5.30 5.84 0.52
N ARG A 21 6.35 6.05 1.31
CA ARG A 21 7.63 6.60 0.84
C ARG A 21 8.35 5.68 -0.15
N ASN A 22 8.17 4.36 -0.02
CA ASN A 22 8.77 3.35 -0.90
C ASN A 22 7.88 2.97 -2.09
N PHE A 23 7.01 3.87 -2.54
CA PHE A 23 6.19 3.62 -3.73
C PHE A 23 7.05 3.19 -4.92
N ARG A 24 6.63 2.09 -5.57
CA ARG A 24 7.31 1.47 -6.72
C ARG A 24 8.74 0.99 -6.46
N GLN A 25 9.12 0.81 -5.20
CA GLN A 25 10.39 0.17 -4.86
C GLN A 25 10.23 -1.35 -4.77
N LEU A 26 11.28 -2.09 -5.16
CA LEU A 26 11.28 -3.54 -5.12
C LEU A 26 11.09 -4.04 -3.69
N GLY A 27 10.11 -4.93 -3.48
CA GLY A 27 9.79 -5.50 -2.16
C GLY A 27 8.91 -4.59 -1.27
N ALA A 28 8.52 -3.41 -1.73
CA ALA A 28 7.52 -2.59 -1.06
C ALA A 28 6.10 -3.09 -1.37
N ARG A 29 5.18 -2.93 -0.40
CA ARG A 29 3.76 -3.24 -0.58
C ARG A 29 3.05 -2.25 -1.51
N THR A 30 3.63 -1.07 -1.69
CA THR A 30 3.11 0.01 -2.54
C THR A 30 3.59 -0.15 -3.98
N ALA A 31 3.18 -1.25 -4.61
CA ALA A 31 3.45 -1.53 -6.01
C ALA A 31 2.87 -0.46 -6.96
N GLY A 32 3.34 -0.43 -8.21
CA GLY A 32 2.94 0.59 -9.18
C GLY A 32 1.44 0.63 -9.47
N HIS A 33 0.81 -0.54 -9.46
CA HIS A 33 -0.64 -0.75 -9.39
C HIS A 33 -0.95 -1.58 -8.14
N PRO A 34 -2.15 -1.47 -7.54
CA PRO A 34 -2.56 -2.36 -6.46
C PRO A 34 -2.50 -3.82 -6.91
N GLU A 35 -2.04 -4.70 -6.03
CA GLU A 35 -1.91 -6.14 -6.27
C GLU A 35 -2.66 -6.90 -5.19
N PHE A 36 -3.60 -7.75 -5.59
CA PHE A 36 -4.35 -8.61 -4.68
C PHE A 36 -3.43 -9.43 -3.77
N GLY A 37 -3.72 -9.41 -2.47
CA GLY A 37 -2.96 -10.14 -1.44
C GLY A 37 -1.62 -9.52 -1.03
N HIS A 38 -1.19 -8.44 -1.67
CA HIS A 38 0.09 -7.78 -1.34
C HIS A 38 -0.03 -6.81 -0.13
N ALA A 39 -1.20 -6.19 0.04
CA ALA A 39 -1.55 -5.43 1.24
C ALA A 39 -3.02 -5.71 1.63
N LYS A 40 -3.33 -5.65 2.92
CA LYS A 40 -4.72 -5.77 3.39
C LYS A 40 -5.58 -4.64 2.81
N GLY A 41 -6.81 -4.96 2.42
CA GLY A 41 -7.75 -4.01 1.80
C GLY A 41 -7.56 -3.80 0.29
N ILE A 42 -6.63 -4.52 -0.35
CA ILE A 42 -6.55 -4.62 -1.82
C ILE A 42 -7.25 -5.90 -2.25
N GLU A 43 -8.44 -5.75 -2.83
CA GLU A 43 -9.32 -6.86 -3.18
C GLU A 43 -9.13 -7.36 -4.63
N THR A 44 -8.40 -6.62 -5.47
CA THR A 44 -8.08 -6.98 -6.87
C THR A 44 -6.78 -6.35 -7.35
#